data_AF-A0A9P8PEK6-F1
#
_entry.id   AF-A0A9P8PEK6-F1
#
_cell.length_a   1.000
_cell.length_b   1.000
_cell.length_c   1.000
_cell.angle_alpha   90.00
_cell.angle_beta   90.00
_cell.angle_gamma   90.00
#
_symmetry.space_group_name_H-M   'P 1'
#
loop_
_entity.id
_entity.type
_entity.pdbx_description
1 polymer ?
#
loop_
_entity_poly.entity_id
_entity_poly.type
_entity_poly.pdbx_seq_one_letter_code
_entity_poly.pdbx_strand_id
1 'polypeptide(L)'
;MPHNTLYSAFEHSTDFLNNIITKWDFSKIPLIVSISGPQGSGKTYVSTKIIQYISREYPQLKSIAVSTDDLYLKHSDQVKLSKEDNVLLKGRGLPGTHDIESFYNILQKLINRDNNFEIPTYDKSKFQGEGDRADRENWIHIGEKPVDIIIVEGWFNGFTPLVNDDEIDLKVQASKILQDYNKQDLYEINSNLDLYQKIWELFDYSIFFNVDDLEWIKDWRIEQEHALIKIKGSGMSDDQVVDFIKRYLAVYELYYKDFTEIGLANYRKISNLKLKGLKRNLKLTLYKDRSVKQVEEI
;
A
#
# COMPACT_ATOMS: atom_id res chain seq x y z
N MET A 1 -7.87 -2.12 -18.95
CA MET A 1 -6.52 -1.56 -19.20
C MET A 1 -5.90 -2.33 -20.36
N PRO A 2 -5.15 -1.68 -21.27
CA PRO A 2 -4.38 -2.43 -22.27
C PRO A 2 -3.36 -3.30 -21.52
N HIS A 3 -3.41 -4.61 -21.72
CA HIS A 3 -2.63 -5.60 -20.96
C HIS A 3 -1.09 -5.43 -21.04
N ASN A 4 -0.59 -4.58 -21.95
CA ASN A 4 0.83 -4.49 -22.27
C ASN A 4 1.62 -3.42 -21.48
N THR A 5 1.00 -2.36 -20.94
CA THR A 5 1.79 -1.24 -20.35
C THR A 5 2.40 -1.62 -18.99
N LEU A 6 1.64 -2.27 -18.13
CA LEU A 6 2.09 -2.76 -16.82
C LEU A 6 2.95 -4.02 -16.88
N TYR A 7 3.10 -4.62 -18.06
CA TYR A 7 3.91 -5.83 -18.25
C TYR A 7 5.38 -5.57 -17.92
N SER A 8 5.91 -4.42 -18.34
CA SER A 8 7.28 -3.97 -17.99
C SER A 8 7.51 -3.83 -16.49
N ALA A 9 6.55 -3.27 -15.75
CA ALA A 9 6.64 -3.14 -14.30
C ALA A 9 6.65 -4.51 -13.60
N PHE A 10 5.84 -5.45 -14.11
CA PHE A 10 5.86 -6.83 -13.65
C PHE A 10 7.22 -7.51 -13.89
N GLU A 11 7.79 -7.42 -15.10
CA GLU A 11 9.08 -8.04 -15.44
C GLU A 11 10.21 -7.55 -14.55
N HIS A 12 10.39 -6.24 -14.42
CA HIS A 12 11.41 -5.66 -13.54
C HIS A 12 11.21 -6.05 -12.08
N SER A 13 9.96 -6.11 -11.63
CA SER A 13 9.64 -6.57 -10.27
C SER A 13 10.03 -8.03 -10.06
N THR A 14 9.74 -8.92 -11.02
CA THR A 14 10.12 -10.33 -10.90
C THR A 14 11.61 -10.56 -11.00
N ASP A 15 12.33 -9.82 -11.84
CA ASP A 15 13.79 -9.91 -11.94
C ASP A 15 14.47 -9.54 -10.62
N PHE A 16 14.02 -8.44 -10.00
CA PHE A 16 14.45 -8.03 -8.68
C PHE A 16 14.16 -9.11 -7.62
N LEU A 17 12.94 -9.66 -7.61
CA LEU A 17 12.56 -10.67 -6.63
C LEU A 17 13.26 -12.02 -6.84
N ASN A 18 13.51 -12.46 -8.07
CA ASN A 18 14.24 -13.70 -8.35
C ASN A 18 15.64 -13.68 -7.72
N ASN A 19 16.33 -12.54 -7.80
CA ASN A 19 17.64 -12.34 -7.19
C ASN A 19 17.62 -12.46 -5.65
N ILE A 20 16.49 -12.16 -5.03
CA ILE A 20 16.27 -12.24 -3.58
C ILE A 20 15.86 -13.66 -3.20
N ILE A 21 14.81 -14.19 -3.84
CA ILE A 21 14.22 -15.51 -3.57
C ILE A 21 15.26 -16.61 -3.65
N THR A 22 16.14 -16.58 -4.67
CA THR A 22 17.19 -17.60 -4.85
C THR A 22 18.26 -17.62 -3.75
N LYS A 23 18.37 -16.56 -2.95
CA LYS A 23 19.35 -16.42 -1.85
C LYS A 23 18.69 -16.42 -0.47
N TRP A 24 17.36 -16.40 -0.41
CA TRP A 24 16.62 -16.30 0.84
C TRP A 24 16.54 -17.64 1.55
N ASP A 25 16.85 -17.65 2.85
CA ASP A 25 16.73 -18.84 3.69
C ASP A 25 15.32 -18.99 4.24
N PHE A 26 14.42 -19.54 3.41
CA PHE A 26 13.03 -19.78 3.78
C PHE A 26 12.88 -20.74 4.97
N SER A 27 13.89 -21.53 5.35
CA SER A 27 13.78 -22.38 6.55
C SER A 27 13.68 -21.59 7.85
N LYS A 28 14.16 -20.34 7.86
CA LYS A 28 14.18 -19.49 9.06
C LYS A 28 12.98 -18.55 9.15
N ILE A 29 12.63 -17.90 8.05
CA ILE A 29 11.70 -16.77 8.07
C ILE A 29 11.04 -16.56 6.70
N PRO A 30 9.76 -16.15 6.63
CA PRO A 30 9.18 -15.74 5.37
C PRO A 30 9.79 -14.42 4.88
N LEU A 31 9.81 -14.24 3.57
CA LEU A 31 10.19 -13.00 2.89
C LEU A 31 8.97 -12.06 2.83
N ILE A 32 9.12 -10.83 3.32
CA ILE A 32 8.06 -9.81 3.28
C ILE A 32 8.44 -8.68 2.33
N VAL A 33 7.62 -8.47 1.30
CA VAL A 33 7.85 -7.46 0.26
C VAL A 33 6.71 -6.44 0.27
N SER A 34 7.06 -5.18 0.45
CA SER A 34 6.11 -4.08 0.23
C SER A 34 5.96 -3.79 -1.26
N ILE A 35 4.74 -3.55 -1.73
CA ILE A 35 4.49 -2.91 -3.02
C ILE A 35 3.71 -1.61 -2.80
N SER A 36 4.36 -0.47 -3.06
CA SER A 36 3.79 0.86 -2.85
C SER A 36 3.56 1.60 -4.16
N GLY A 37 2.56 2.46 -4.22
CA GLY A 37 2.39 3.33 -5.39
C GLY A 37 1.03 4.01 -5.47
N PRO A 38 0.91 5.05 -6.31
CA PRO A 38 -0.31 5.83 -6.34
C PRO A 38 -1.58 5.06 -6.71
N GLN A 39 -2.77 5.58 -6.36
CA GLN A 39 -4.03 4.95 -6.78
C GLN A 39 -4.08 4.86 -8.32
N GLY A 40 -4.51 3.71 -8.83
CA GLY A 40 -4.60 3.47 -10.27
C GLY A 40 -3.26 3.27 -10.99
N SER A 41 -2.11 3.32 -10.29
CA SER A 41 -0.77 3.05 -10.86
C SER A 41 -0.55 1.61 -11.32
N GLY A 42 -1.40 0.67 -10.87
CA GLY A 42 -1.32 -0.74 -11.24
C GLY A 42 -0.66 -1.66 -10.21
N LYS A 43 -0.32 -1.16 -9.02
CA LYS A 43 0.34 -1.95 -7.96
C LYS A 43 -0.38 -3.27 -7.64
N THR A 44 -1.70 -3.26 -7.45
CA THR A 44 -2.49 -4.47 -7.15
C THR A 44 -2.45 -5.49 -8.29
N TYR A 45 -2.41 -5.02 -9.55
CA TYR A 45 -2.24 -5.90 -10.72
C TYR A 45 -0.85 -6.55 -10.70
N VAL A 46 0.20 -5.77 -10.46
CA VAL A 46 1.58 -6.29 -10.37
C VAL A 46 1.72 -7.27 -9.21
N SER A 47 1.21 -6.95 -8.01
CA SER A 47 1.18 -7.88 -6.86
C SER A 47 0.52 -9.21 -7.22
N THR A 48 -0.65 -9.17 -7.87
CA THR A 48 -1.37 -10.38 -8.30
C THR A 48 -0.54 -11.20 -9.30
N LYS A 49 0.09 -10.53 -10.27
CA LYS A 49 0.93 -11.19 -11.27
C LYS A 49 2.18 -11.80 -10.68
N ILE A 50 2.81 -11.16 -9.70
CA ILE A 50 3.95 -11.72 -8.97
C ILE A 50 3.53 -12.99 -8.21
N ILE A 51 2.37 -13.01 -7.53
CA ILE A 51 1.90 -14.23 -6.85
C ILE A 51 1.67 -15.38 -7.85
N GLN A 52 1.05 -15.10 -9.00
CA GLN A 52 0.85 -16.08 -10.08
C GLN A 52 2.19 -16.61 -10.60
N TYR A 53 3.16 -15.72 -10.81
CA TYR A 53 4.50 -16.06 -11.27
C TYR A 53 5.24 -16.94 -10.25
N ILE A 54 5.28 -16.53 -8.98
CA ILE A 54 5.94 -17.29 -7.90
C ILE A 54 5.34 -18.70 -7.79
N SER A 55 4.01 -18.81 -7.86
CA SER A 55 3.32 -20.11 -7.79
C SER A 55 3.72 -21.06 -8.93
N ARG A 56 4.09 -20.51 -10.10
CA ARG A 56 4.52 -21.28 -11.27
C ARG A 56 6.01 -21.63 -11.24
N GLU A 57 6.86 -20.65 -10.95
CA GLU A 57 8.33 -20.82 -11.02
C GLU A 57 8.93 -21.42 -9.74
N TYR A 58 8.27 -21.21 -8.59
CA TYR A 58 8.68 -21.72 -7.28
C TYR A 58 7.53 -22.50 -6.61
N PRO A 59 7.04 -23.60 -7.21
CA PRO A 59 5.86 -24.32 -6.73
C PRO A 59 6.01 -24.88 -5.30
N GLN A 60 7.24 -25.03 -4.82
CA GLN A 60 7.54 -25.40 -3.44
C GLN A 60 7.24 -24.29 -2.42
N LEU A 61 7.25 -23.01 -2.83
CA LEU A 61 6.99 -21.87 -1.96
C LEU A 61 5.50 -21.52 -1.95
N LYS A 62 4.95 -21.21 -0.78
CA LYS A 62 3.60 -20.64 -0.68
C LYS A 62 3.69 -19.11 -0.60
N SER A 63 3.01 -18.41 -1.50
CA SER A 63 2.95 -16.96 -1.51
C SER A 63 1.53 -16.43 -1.36
N ILE A 64 1.39 -15.28 -0.70
CA ILE A 64 0.12 -14.54 -0.60
C ILE A 64 0.35 -13.06 -0.86
N ALA A 65 -0.70 -12.37 -1.32
CA ALA A 65 -0.77 -10.91 -1.31
C ALA A 65 -1.84 -10.46 -0.33
N VAL A 66 -1.52 -9.44 0.46
CA VAL A 66 -2.43 -8.78 1.40
C VAL A 66 -2.44 -7.29 1.05
N SER A 67 -3.63 -6.70 0.93
CA SER A 67 -3.78 -5.26 0.73
C SER A 67 -3.83 -4.55 2.08
N THR A 68 -3.14 -3.42 2.23
CA THR A 68 -3.35 -2.54 3.39
C THR A 68 -4.82 -2.09 3.48
N ASP A 69 -5.50 -1.96 2.34
CA ASP A 69 -6.93 -1.62 2.27
C ASP A 69 -7.82 -2.73 2.85
N ASP A 70 -7.38 -3.99 2.91
CA ASP A 70 -8.18 -5.07 3.51
C ASP A 70 -8.33 -4.91 5.04
N LEU A 71 -7.50 -4.05 5.62
CA LEU A 71 -7.43 -3.80 7.06
C LEU A 71 -8.00 -2.43 7.43
N TYR A 72 -8.82 -1.82 6.58
CA TYR A 72 -9.64 -0.68 7.00
C TYR A 72 -10.47 -1.02 8.25
N LEU A 73 -10.77 0.01 9.03
CA LEU A 73 -11.72 -0.09 10.14
C LEU A 73 -13.06 -0.65 9.64
N LYS A 74 -13.74 -1.40 10.51
CA LYS A 74 -15.15 -1.77 10.26
C LYS A 74 -15.97 -0.50 10.06
N HIS A 75 -17.05 -0.60 9.29
CA HIS A 75 -17.96 0.52 9.05
C HIS A 75 -18.39 1.20 10.36
N SER A 76 -18.75 0.41 11.37
CA SER A 76 -19.16 0.91 12.69
C SER A 76 -18.10 1.75 13.39
N ASP A 77 -16.83 1.44 13.21
CA ASP A 77 -15.72 2.16 13.84
C ASP A 77 -15.31 3.36 12.99
N GLN A 78 -15.36 3.25 11.66
CA GLN A 78 -15.21 4.37 10.75
C GLN A 78 -16.29 5.45 10.96
N VAL A 79 -17.55 5.06 11.22
CA VAL A 79 -18.64 6.00 11.55
C VAL A 79 -18.37 6.73 12.86
N LYS A 80 -17.72 6.09 13.84
CA LYS A 80 -17.33 6.77 15.10
C LYS A 80 -16.21 7.76 14.83
N LEU A 81 -15.17 7.34 14.11
CA LEU A 81 -14.03 8.18 13.74
C LEU A 81 -14.49 9.42 12.95
N SER A 82 -15.42 9.25 12.00
CA SER A 82 -15.91 10.36 11.17
C SER A 82 -16.81 11.38 11.90
N LYS A 83 -17.10 11.17 13.20
CA LYS A 83 -17.73 12.18 14.05
C LYS A 83 -16.73 13.18 14.62
N GLU A 84 -15.43 12.91 14.49
CA GLU A 84 -14.37 13.85 14.81
C GLU A 84 -14.33 14.99 13.78
N ASP A 85 -13.81 16.14 14.17
CA ASP A 85 -13.86 17.36 13.34
C ASP A 85 -12.93 17.31 12.12
N ASN A 86 -11.97 16.38 12.10
CA ASN A 86 -10.97 16.26 11.04
C ASN A 86 -11.58 15.79 9.71
N VAL A 87 -11.59 16.66 8.70
CA VAL A 87 -12.19 16.38 7.39
C VAL A 87 -11.46 15.27 6.62
N LEU A 88 -10.17 15.06 6.91
CA LEU A 88 -9.34 14.01 6.31
C LEU A 88 -9.67 12.62 6.87
N LEU A 89 -10.33 12.52 8.02
CA LEU A 89 -10.75 11.24 8.62
C LEU A 89 -12.21 10.86 8.33
N LYS A 90 -12.92 11.67 7.54
CA LYS A 90 -14.29 11.39 7.08
C LYS A 90 -14.35 10.26 6.03
N GLY A 91 -14.54 9.02 6.46
CA GLY A 91 -14.47 7.85 5.60
C GLY A 91 -13.05 7.26 5.50
N ARG A 92 -12.99 6.03 4.97
CA ARG A 92 -11.76 5.23 4.88
C ARG A 92 -10.71 5.85 3.95
N GLY A 93 -9.44 5.54 4.18
CA GLY A 93 -8.38 5.79 3.20
C GLY A 93 -7.04 6.19 3.79
N LEU A 94 -7.09 7.20 4.65
CA LEU A 94 -5.94 7.95 5.13
C LEU A 94 -5.35 7.32 6.41
N PRO A 95 -4.11 7.68 6.79
CA PRO A 95 -3.53 7.27 8.07
C PRO A 95 -4.50 7.57 9.23
N GLY A 96 -4.79 6.54 10.02
CA GLY A 96 -5.77 6.56 11.11
C GLY A 96 -7.05 5.76 10.82
N THR A 97 -7.31 5.41 9.55
CA THR A 97 -8.54 4.70 9.14
C THR A 97 -8.41 3.17 9.04
N HIS A 98 -7.32 2.60 9.55
CA HIS A 98 -7.03 1.16 9.50
C HIS A 98 -6.97 0.55 10.91
N ASP A 99 -7.33 -0.73 11.03
CA ASP A 99 -7.14 -1.52 12.25
C ASP A 99 -5.68 -2.01 12.32
N ILE A 100 -4.81 -1.13 12.81
CA ILE A 100 -3.35 -1.32 12.85
C ILE A 100 -2.93 -2.49 13.72
N GLU A 101 -3.59 -2.69 14.86
CA GLU A 101 -3.30 -3.81 15.75
C GLU A 101 -3.63 -5.14 15.09
N SER A 102 -4.79 -5.25 14.44
CA SER A 102 -5.15 -6.46 13.69
C SER A 102 -4.15 -6.72 12.58
N PHE A 103 -3.75 -5.69 11.83
CA PHE A 103 -2.80 -5.86 10.72
C PHE A 103 -1.43 -6.34 11.21
N TYR A 104 -0.89 -5.68 12.23
CA TYR A 104 0.38 -6.08 12.84
C TYR A 104 0.33 -7.53 13.34
N ASN A 105 -0.73 -7.90 14.07
CA ASN A 105 -0.90 -9.26 14.58
C ASN A 105 -1.00 -10.31 13.45
N ILE A 106 -1.68 -10.01 12.35
CA ILE A 106 -1.74 -10.90 11.18
C ILE A 106 -0.35 -11.10 10.56
N LEU A 107 0.42 -10.03 10.38
CA LEU A 107 1.79 -10.14 9.88
C LEU A 107 2.69 -10.92 10.85
N GLN A 108 2.54 -10.74 12.16
CA GLN A 108 3.25 -11.55 13.17
C GLN A 108 2.89 -13.03 13.08
N LYS A 109 1.61 -13.40 12.91
CA LYS A 109 1.20 -14.80 12.69
C LYS A 109 1.86 -15.40 11.46
N LEU A 110 1.85 -14.67 10.35
CA LEU A 110 2.50 -15.10 9.11
C LEU A 110 4.01 -15.27 9.29
N ILE A 111 4.67 -14.32 9.97
CA ILE A 111 6.08 -14.37 10.34
C ILE A 111 6.42 -15.62 11.17
N ASN A 112 5.57 -15.93 12.15
CA ASN A 112 5.75 -17.06 13.06
C ASN A 112 5.40 -18.41 12.41
N ARG A 113 5.00 -18.41 11.13
CA ARG A 113 4.55 -19.58 10.38
C ARG A 113 3.34 -20.26 11.03
N ASP A 114 2.50 -19.47 11.69
CA ASP A 114 1.21 -19.94 12.18
C ASP A 114 0.37 -20.45 11.00
N ASN A 115 -0.52 -21.40 11.29
CA ASN A 115 -1.41 -22.00 10.31
C ASN A 115 -2.85 -22.06 10.85
N ASN A 116 -3.79 -22.44 9.99
CA ASN A 116 -5.20 -22.59 10.31
C ASN A 116 -5.85 -21.32 10.89
N PHE A 117 -5.60 -20.18 10.24
CA PHE A 117 -6.25 -18.91 10.56
C PHE A 117 -6.71 -18.20 9.29
N GLU A 118 -7.48 -17.12 9.47
CA GLU A 118 -8.04 -16.34 8.36
C GLU A 118 -7.58 -14.90 8.44
N ILE A 119 -7.41 -14.28 7.27
CA ILE A 119 -7.07 -12.87 7.12
C ILE A 119 -8.31 -12.15 6.57
N PRO A 120 -8.84 -11.14 7.27
CA PRO A 120 -9.97 -10.36 6.80
C PRO A 120 -9.68 -9.71 5.44
N THR A 121 -10.71 -9.62 4.62
CA THR A 121 -10.73 -8.81 3.39
C THR A 121 -11.75 -7.69 3.52
N TYR A 122 -11.68 -6.67 2.67
CA TYR A 122 -12.56 -5.51 2.75
C TYR A 122 -13.45 -5.37 1.51
N ASP A 123 -14.75 -5.24 1.71
CA ASP A 123 -15.72 -4.99 0.64
C ASP A 123 -16.06 -3.50 0.57
N LYS A 124 -15.44 -2.83 -0.38
CA LYS A 124 -15.63 -1.40 -0.66
C LYS A 124 -17.03 -1.05 -1.16
N SER A 125 -17.85 -2.03 -1.55
CA SER A 125 -19.21 -1.81 -2.08
C SER A 125 -20.31 -1.82 -1.01
N LYS A 126 -20.03 -2.39 0.17
CA LYS A 126 -20.96 -2.38 1.30
C LYS A 126 -21.30 -0.95 1.74
N PHE A 127 -22.45 -0.77 2.39
CA PHE A 127 -22.93 0.53 2.90
C PHE A 127 -22.89 1.64 1.84
N GLN A 128 -23.47 1.40 0.67
CA GLN A 128 -23.54 2.37 -0.44
C GLN A 128 -22.15 2.89 -0.88
N GLY A 129 -21.12 2.05 -0.79
CA GLY A 129 -19.76 2.41 -1.18
C GLY A 129 -18.90 2.98 -0.04
N GLU A 130 -19.44 3.16 1.17
CA GLU A 130 -18.66 3.51 2.36
C GLU A 130 -17.74 2.37 2.80
N GLY A 131 -18.13 1.13 2.51
CA GLY A 131 -17.38 -0.09 2.71
C GLY A 131 -17.48 -0.67 4.11
N ASP A 132 -17.17 -1.96 4.23
CA ASP A 132 -16.99 -2.67 5.50
C ASP A 132 -16.14 -3.91 5.29
N ARG A 133 -15.75 -4.58 6.38
CA ARG A 133 -15.16 -5.91 6.28
C ARG A 133 -16.07 -6.84 5.47
N ALA A 134 -15.45 -7.58 4.57
CA ALA A 134 -16.15 -8.59 3.80
C ALA A 134 -16.67 -9.69 4.73
N ASP A 135 -17.68 -10.42 4.25
CA ASP A 135 -18.17 -11.59 4.97
C ASP A 135 -17.05 -12.63 5.09
N ARG A 136 -17.06 -13.38 6.20
CA ARG A 136 -15.96 -14.30 6.57
C ARG A 136 -15.64 -15.33 5.47
N GLU A 137 -16.61 -15.70 4.66
CA GLU A 137 -16.45 -16.60 3.51
C GLU A 137 -15.50 -16.05 2.43
N ASN A 138 -15.32 -14.72 2.37
CA ASN A 138 -14.42 -14.03 1.46
C ASN A 138 -13.05 -13.73 2.08
N TRP A 139 -12.81 -14.16 3.32
CA TRP A 139 -11.51 -13.98 3.98
C TRP A 139 -10.48 -14.94 3.40
N ILE A 140 -9.20 -14.54 3.44
CA ILE A 140 -8.12 -15.38 2.93
C ILE A 140 -7.84 -16.47 3.97
N HIS A 141 -7.98 -17.74 3.57
CA HIS A 141 -7.73 -18.88 4.43
C HIS A 141 -6.25 -19.31 4.39
N ILE A 142 -5.58 -19.27 5.55
CA ILE A 142 -4.23 -19.81 5.73
C ILE A 142 -4.37 -21.23 6.29
N GLY A 143 -4.34 -22.23 5.40
CA GLY A 143 -4.34 -23.65 5.77
C GLY A 143 -3.01 -24.15 6.37
N GLU A 144 -2.80 -25.47 6.38
CA GLU A 144 -1.67 -26.13 7.07
C GLU A 144 -0.27 -25.72 6.57
N LYS A 145 -0.09 -25.53 5.25
CA LYS A 145 1.20 -25.12 4.69
C LYS A 145 1.49 -23.66 5.09
N PRO A 146 2.62 -23.37 5.78
CA PRO A 146 2.98 -22.01 6.14
C PRO A 146 3.29 -21.17 4.91
N VAL A 147 3.15 -19.84 5.04
CA VAL A 147 3.46 -18.89 3.97
C VAL A 147 4.96 -18.60 3.97
N ASP A 148 5.58 -18.61 2.80
CA ASP A 148 7.01 -18.36 2.62
C ASP A 148 7.28 -16.95 2.05
N ILE A 149 6.36 -16.41 1.24
CA ILE A 149 6.48 -15.06 0.67
C ILE A 149 5.18 -14.28 0.89
N ILE A 150 5.30 -13.09 1.48
CA ILE A 150 4.18 -12.21 1.81
C ILE A 150 4.36 -10.92 1.04
N ILE A 151 3.47 -10.63 0.11
CA ILE A 151 3.39 -9.33 -0.55
C ILE A 151 2.39 -8.47 0.19
N VAL A 152 2.82 -7.29 0.62
CA VAL A 152 1.95 -6.31 1.27
C VAL A 152 1.84 -5.09 0.37
N GLU A 153 0.68 -4.88 -0.25
CA GLU A 153 0.47 -3.76 -1.17
C GLU A 153 -0.39 -2.66 -0.58
N GLY A 154 -0.06 -1.39 -0.87
CA GLY A 154 -0.81 -0.26 -0.35
C GLY A 154 -0.30 1.05 -0.93
N TRP A 155 -1.12 2.10 -0.93
CA TRP A 155 -0.79 3.32 -1.68
C TRP A 155 0.23 4.24 -0.98
N PHE A 156 0.38 4.08 0.33
CA PHE A 156 1.31 4.84 1.17
C PHE A 156 2.25 3.92 1.95
N ASN A 157 2.41 2.66 1.51
CA ASN A 157 3.30 1.73 2.21
C ASN A 157 4.73 2.27 2.22
N GLY A 158 5.30 2.39 3.41
CA GLY A 158 6.65 2.95 3.62
C GLY A 158 6.72 4.47 3.76
N PHE A 159 5.60 5.19 3.73
CA PHE A 159 5.59 6.61 4.10
C PHE A 159 5.95 6.73 5.59
N THR A 160 6.79 7.70 5.91
CA THR A 160 7.26 7.97 7.28
C THR A 160 6.73 9.31 7.76
N PRO A 161 6.41 9.45 9.05
CA PRO A 161 5.96 10.72 9.60
C PRO A 161 7.09 11.75 9.53
N LEU A 162 6.70 13.01 9.32
CA LEU A 162 7.59 14.15 9.44
C LEU A 162 7.94 14.36 10.91
N VAL A 163 9.15 14.89 11.18
CA VAL A 163 9.75 14.87 12.53
C VAL A 163 8.96 15.74 13.52
N ASN A 164 8.39 16.84 13.04
CA ASN A 164 7.67 17.81 13.86
C ASN A 164 6.71 18.66 13.01
N ASP A 165 5.91 19.46 13.71
CA ASP A 165 4.91 20.34 13.10
C ASP A 165 5.52 21.45 12.23
N ASP A 166 6.77 21.87 12.48
CA ASP A 166 7.45 22.88 11.66
C ASP A 166 7.73 22.36 10.23
N GLU A 167 8.10 21.09 10.08
CA GLU A 167 8.27 20.47 8.76
C GLU A 167 6.94 20.40 7.98
N ILE A 168 5.84 20.11 8.68
CA ILE A 168 4.49 20.12 8.10
C ILE A 168 4.13 21.54 7.66
N ASP A 169 4.39 22.53 8.51
CA ASP A 169 4.13 23.95 8.23
C ASP A 169 4.89 24.46 7.00
N LEU A 170 6.14 24.05 6.83
CA LEU A 170 6.93 24.37 5.63
C LEU A 170 6.31 23.77 4.36
N LYS A 171 5.82 22.53 4.42
CA LYS A 171 5.13 21.90 3.29
C LYS A 171 3.78 22.56 2.99
N VAL A 172 3.03 22.96 4.03
CA VAL A 172 1.79 23.73 3.88
C VAL A 172 2.05 25.06 3.16
N GLN A 173 3.12 25.79 3.50
CA GLN A 173 3.46 27.03 2.81
C GLN A 173 3.78 26.82 1.33
N ALA A 174 4.35 25.66 0.97
CA ALA A 174 4.73 25.32 -0.40
C ALA A 174 3.62 24.71 -1.26
N SER A 175 2.52 24.23 -0.66
CA SER A 175 1.47 23.48 -1.36
C SER A 175 0.09 24.12 -1.22
N LYS A 176 -0.51 24.47 -2.36
CA LYS A 176 -1.90 25.00 -2.40
C LYS A 176 -2.93 23.98 -1.91
N ILE A 177 -2.68 22.69 -2.15
CA ILE A 177 -3.58 21.62 -1.71
C ILE A 177 -3.61 21.55 -0.18
N LEU A 178 -2.45 21.67 0.47
CA LEU A 178 -2.35 21.63 1.93
C LEU A 178 -2.95 22.87 2.59
N GLN A 179 -2.92 24.02 1.92
CA GLN A 179 -3.52 25.28 2.41
C GLN A 179 -5.05 25.21 2.51
N ASP A 180 -5.71 24.27 1.82
CA ASP A 180 -7.16 24.05 1.92
C ASP A 180 -7.58 23.33 3.22
N TYR A 181 -6.63 22.81 4.00
CA TYR A 181 -6.89 22.03 5.21
C TYR A 181 -6.45 22.77 6.48
N ASN A 182 -7.11 22.47 7.60
CA ASN A 182 -6.66 22.93 8.90
C ASN A 182 -5.32 22.23 9.23
N LYS A 183 -4.33 23.00 9.71
CA LYS A 183 -3.03 22.44 10.12
C LYS A 183 -3.18 21.34 11.18
N GLN A 184 -4.13 21.49 12.09
CA GLN A 184 -4.33 20.48 13.14
C GLN A 184 -4.80 19.14 12.57
N ASP A 185 -5.58 19.16 11.50
CA ASP A 185 -6.00 17.96 10.79
C ASP A 185 -4.78 17.26 10.16
N LEU A 186 -3.82 18.02 9.63
CA LEU A 186 -2.58 17.51 9.04
C LEU A 186 -1.62 16.95 10.10
N TYR A 187 -1.49 17.62 11.25
CA TYR A 187 -0.68 17.13 12.39
C TYR A 187 -1.23 15.81 12.93
N GLU A 188 -2.55 15.67 12.97
CA GLU A 188 -3.21 14.42 13.35
C GLU A 188 -2.95 13.31 12.32
N ILE A 189 -3.04 13.60 11.02
CA ILE A 189 -2.67 12.62 9.97
C ILE A 189 -1.20 12.18 10.12
N ASN A 190 -0.30 13.11 10.42
CA ASN A 190 1.11 12.78 10.67
C ASN A 190 1.29 11.89 11.91
N SER A 191 0.60 12.23 13.00
CA SER A 191 0.61 11.44 14.24
C SER A 191 0.04 10.04 14.01
N ASN A 192 -1.03 9.93 13.23
CA ASN A 192 -1.61 8.65 12.86
C ASN A 192 -0.68 7.81 11.97
N LEU A 193 0.10 8.45 11.09
CA LEU A 193 1.08 7.77 10.25
C LEU A 193 2.20 7.11 11.07
N ASP A 194 2.57 7.68 12.22
CA ASP A 194 3.56 7.10 13.13
C ASP A 194 3.19 5.67 13.58
N LEU A 195 1.90 5.41 13.79
CA LEU A 195 1.39 4.09 14.19
C LEU A 195 1.67 2.99 13.15
N TYR A 196 1.92 3.34 11.89
CA TYR A 196 2.21 2.40 10.81
C TYR A 196 3.68 1.97 10.78
N GLN A 197 4.58 2.70 11.47
CA GLN A 197 6.01 2.38 11.46
C GLN A 197 6.30 0.94 11.90
N LYS A 198 5.61 0.45 12.93
CA LYS A 198 5.76 -0.94 13.41
C LYS A 198 5.41 -2.00 12.36
N ILE A 199 4.58 -1.66 11.36
CA ILE A 199 4.26 -2.53 10.22
C ILE A 199 5.35 -2.40 9.16
N TRP A 200 5.74 -1.17 8.81
CA TRP A 200 6.80 -0.90 7.83
C TRP A 200 8.14 -1.56 8.21
N GLU A 201 8.45 -1.60 9.50
CA GLU A 201 9.63 -2.27 10.06
C GLU A 201 9.65 -3.78 9.84
N LEU A 202 8.52 -4.40 9.50
CA LEU A 202 8.45 -5.83 9.19
C LEU A 202 8.87 -6.15 7.75
N PHE A 203 8.95 -5.15 6.87
CA PHE A 203 9.23 -5.34 5.45
C PHE A 203 10.72 -5.57 5.21
N ASP A 204 11.03 -6.59 4.41
CA ASP A 204 12.40 -6.98 4.06
C ASP A 204 12.88 -6.26 2.80
N TYR A 205 11.99 -6.04 1.83
CA TYR A 205 12.25 -5.32 0.59
C TYR A 205 11.02 -4.49 0.19
N SER A 206 11.23 -3.50 -0.67
CA SER A 206 10.16 -2.66 -1.21
C SER A 206 10.26 -2.56 -2.72
N ILE A 207 9.13 -2.63 -3.40
CA ILE A 207 8.98 -2.21 -4.78
C ILE A 207 8.01 -1.04 -4.76
N PHE A 208 8.37 0.09 -5.36
CA PHE A 208 7.46 1.23 -5.36
C PHE A 208 7.41 1.96 -6.69
N PHE A 209 6.22 2.46 -7.00
CA PHE A 209 5.95 3.14 -8.24
C PHE A 209 6.03 4.64 -8.00
N ASN A 210 6.98 5.27 -8.70
CA ASN A 210 7.16 6.71 -8.72
C ASN A 210 6.45 7.31 -9.95
N VAL A 211 5.95 8.53 -9.83
CA VAL A 211 5.34 9.28 -10.95
C VAL A 211 5.89 10.69 -10.95
N ASP A 212 6.09 11.26 -12.14
CA ASP A 212 6.60 12.64 -12.24
C ASP A 212 5.53 13.68 -11.88
N ASP A 213 4.25 13.30 -11.96
CA ASP A 213 3.11 14.22 -11.80
C ASP A 213 1.95 13.51 -11.10
N LEU A 214 1.57 14.05 -9.93
CA LEU A 214 0.49 13.53 -9.08
C LEU A 214 -0.90 13.75 -9.70
N GLU A 215 -1.06 14.67 -10.66
CA GLU A 215 -2.34 14.91 -11.34
C GLU A 215 -2.81 13.66 -12.11
N TRP A 216 -1.89 12.78 -12.52
CA TRP A 216 -2.24 11.53 -13.21
C TRP A 216 -3.08 10.59 -12.34
N ILE A 217 -2.96 10.70 -11.01
CA ILE A 217 -3.70 9.87 -10.05
C ILE A 217 -5.20 10.10 -10.21
N LYS A 218 -5.62 11.35 -10.43
CA LYS A 218 -7.03 11.71 -10.67
C LYS A 218 -7.55 10.98 -11.90
N ASP A 219 -6.86 11.10 -13.03
CA ASP A 219 -7.27 10.46 -14.28
C ASP A 219 -7.34 8.94 -14.13
N TRP A 220 -6.32 8.34 -13.51
CA TRP A 220 -6.29 6.91 -13.27
C TRP A 220 -7.39 6.43 -12.33
N ARG A 221 -7.77 7.24 -11.35
CA ARG A 221 -8.86 6.91 -10.43
C ARG A 221 -10.22 6.98 -11.12
N ILE A 222 -10.43 7.96 -11.99
CA ILE A 222 -11.65 8.06 -12.81
C ILE A 222 -11.75 6.83 -13.73
N GLU A 223 -10.67 6.46 -14.43
CA GLU A 223 -10.62 5.25 -15.26
C GLU A 223 -10.97 3.98 -14.45
N GLN A 224 -10.45 3.87 -13.22
CA GLN A 224 -10.75 2.76 -12.32
C GLN A 224 -12.22 2.74 -11.91
N GLU A 225 -12.81 3.90 -11.59
CA GLU A 225 -14.21 3.99 -11.19
C GLU A 225 -15.14 3.63 -12.34
N HIS A 226 -14.86 4.12 -13.56
CA HIS A 226 -15.63 3.76 -14.76
C HIS A 226 -15.56 2.26 -15.05
N ALA A 227 -14.40 1.62 -14.84
CA ALA A 227 -14.26 0.18 -14.99
C ALA A 227 -15.08 -0.58 -13.93
N LEU A 228 -15.12 -0.09 -12.68
CA LEU A 228 -15.93 -0.67 -11.61
C LEU A 228 -17.42 -0.55 -11.89
N ILE A 229 -17.89 0.63 -12.31
CA ILE A 229 -19.30 0.89 -12.67
C ILE A 229 -19.75 -0.07 -13.79
N LYS A 230 -18.90 -0.30 -14.80
CA LYS A 230 -19.21 -1.26 -15.88
C LYS A 230 -19.42 -2.70 -15.37
N ILE A 231 -18.76 -3.09 -14.28
CA ILE A 231 -18.83 -4.44 -13.72
C ILE A 231 -19.95 -4.57 -12.68
N LYS A 232 -20.13 -3.55 -11.83
CA LYS A 232 -21.01 -3.60 -10.65
C LYS A 232 -22.33 -2.83 -10.82
N GLY A 233 -22.44 -2.00 -11.85
CA GLY A 233 -23.63 -1.18 -12.14
C GLY A 233 -23.76 0.09 -11.30
N SER A 234 -22.86 0.32 -10.34
CA SER A 234 -22.87 1.49 -9.44
C SER A 234 -21.46 1.91 -9.05
N GLY A 235 -21.28 3.18 -8.73
CA GLY A 235 -20.02 3.78 -8.28
C GLY A 235 -20.15 5.29 -8.11
N MET A 236 -19.04 5.95 -7.82
CA MET A 236 -18.95 7.41 -7.69
C MET A 236 -19.02 8.10 -9.06
N SER A 237 -19.59 9.31 -9.10
CA SER A 237 -19.45 10.22 -10.24
C SER A 237 -18.00 10.74 -10.35
N ASP A 238 -17.64 11.32 -11.50
CA ASP A 238 -16.31 11.90 -11.70
C ASP A 238 -16.00 12.99 -10.67
N ASP A 239 -16.98 13.85 -10.34
CA ASP A 239 -16.84 14.88 -9.31
C ASP A 239 -16.61 14.28 -7.92
N GLN A 240 -17.37 13.23 -7.58
CA GLN A 240 -17.18 12.49 -6.31
C GLN A 240 -15.80 11.82 -6.25
N VAL A 241 -15.30 11.31 -7.39
CA VAL A 241 -13.94 10.76 -7.48
C VAL A 241 -12.89 11.86 -7.25
N VAL A 242 -13.10 13.06 -7.79
CA VAL A 242 -12.19 14.19 -7.59
C VAL A 242 -12.15 14.60 -6.12
N ASP A 243 -13.30 14.76 -5.48
CA ASP A 243 -13.39 15.09 -4.05
C ASP A 243 -12.74 13.99 -3.19
N PHE A 244 -12.98 12.73 -3.55
CA PHE A 244 -12.35 11.58 -2.90
C PHE A 244 -10.83 11.67 -3.00
N ILE A 245 -10.26 11.87 -4.20
CA ILE A 245 -8.81 11.93 -4.42
C ILE A 245 -8.16 13.15 -3.76
N LYS A 246 -8.86 14.29 -3.67
CA LYS A 246 -8.31 15.52 -3.07
C LYS A 246 -7.75 15.30 -1.65
N ARG A 247 -8.39 14.43 -0.87
CA ARG A 247 -7.92 14.03 0.46
C ARG A 247 -6.61 13.24 0.43
N TYR A 248 -6.44 12.36 -0.55
CA TYR A 248 -5.22 11.58 -0.72
C TYR A 248 -4.06 12.43 -1.23
N LEU A 249 -4.34 13.44 -2.07
CA LEU A 249 -3.32 14.39 -2.54
C LEU A 249 -2.64 15.13 -1.38
N ALA A 250 -3.36 15.46 -0.30
CA ALA A 250 -2.74 16.04 0.89
C ALA A 250 -1.63 15.15 1.47
N VAL A 251 -1.85 13.83 1.51
CA VAL A 251 -0.82 12.89 2.01
C VAL A 251 0.31 12.70 1.01
N TYR A 252 0.03 12.72 -0.30
CA TYR A 252 1.12 12.71 -1.28
C TYR A 252 2.00 13.95 -1.16
N GLU A 253 1.40 15.14 -1.05
CA GLU A 253 2.12 16.42 -0.87
C GLU A 253 3.00 16.44 0.38
N LEU A 254 2.54 15.78 1.46
CA LEU A 254 3.32 15.69 2.70
C LEU A 254 4.49 14.70 2.60
N TYR A 255 4.29 13.50 2.04
CA TYR A 255 5.23 12.39 2.29
C TYR A 255 5.81 11.73 1.03
N TYR A 256 5.16 11.88 -0.12
CA TYR A 256 5.48 11.06 -1.29
C TYR A 256 6.86 11.35 -1.86
N LYS A 257 7.22 12.63 -1.98
CA LYS A 257 8.53 13.03 -2.50
C LYS A 257 9.65 12.39 -1.68
N ASP A 258 9.63 12.59 -0.37
CA ASP A 258 10.63 12.06 0.56
C ASP A 258 10.69 10.52 0.48
N PHE A 259 9.53 9.85 0.43
CA PHE A 259 9.46 8.41 0.21
C PHE A 259 10.08 7.97 -1.12
N THR A 260 9.83 8.67 -2.22
CA THR A 260 10.37 8.28 -3.54
C THR A 260 11.86 8.58 -3.72
N GLU A 261 12.44 9.42 -2.86
CA GLU A 261 13.87 9.71 -2.80
C GLU A 261 14.61 8.68 -1.94
N ILE A 262 14.00 8.23 -0.84
CA ILE A 262 14.66 7.38 0.17
C ILE A 262 14.26 5.89 0.04
N GLY A 263 13.02 5.61 -0.32
CA GLY A 263 12.39 4.29 -0.24
C GLY A 263 12.03 3.91 1.19
N LEU A 264 12.04 2.61 1.49
CA LEU A 264 11.82 2.08 2.82
C LEU A 264 13.03 2.38 3.73
N ALA A 265 12.85 3.30 4.68
CA ALA A 265 13.93 3.79 5.54
C ALA A 265 14.31 2.84 6.69
N ASN A 266 13.32 2.20 7.34
CA ASN A 266 13.54 1.36 8.52
C ASN A 266 13.64 -0.13 8.16
N TYR A 267 14.39 -0.90 8.96
CA TYR A 267 14.73 -2.28 8.63
C TYR A 267 14.36 -3.26 9.74
N ARG A 268 13.80 -4.40 9.33
CA ARG A 268 13.74 -5.59 10.15
C ARG A 268 15.17 -6.07 10.43
N LYS A 269 15.59 -6.09 11.70
CA LYS A 269 16.88 -6.68 12.11
C LYS A 269 16.84 -8.19 11.90
N ILE A 270 17.24 -8.66 10.73
CA ILE A 270 17.52 -10.09 10.51
C ILE A 270 18.94 -10.36 10.99
N SER A 271 19.06 -11.07 12.12
CA SER A 271 20.32 -11.50 12.68
C SER A 271 21.18 -12.23 11.63
N ASN A 272 22.41 -11.74 11.44
CA ASN A 272 23.56 -12.30 10.70
C ASN A 272 23.80 -11.85 9.25
N LEU A 273 22.95 -11.04 8.62
CA LEU A 273 23.33 -10.34 7.38
C LEU A 273 23.95 -8.98 7.74
N LYS A 274 25.21 -8.74 7.34
CA LYS A 274 25.80 -7.39 7.39
C LYS A 274 25.03 -6.52 6.39
N LEU A 275 24.04 -5.77 6.88
CA LEU A 275 23.09 -4.93 6.14
C LEU A 275 23.70 -3.69 5.46
N LYS A 276 25.03 -3.51 5.47
CA LYS A 276 25.66 -2.30 4.92
C LYS A 276 25.77 -2.43 3.40
N GLY A 277 24.97 -1.66 2.66
CA GLY A 277 25.03 -1.56 1.18
C GLY A 277 24.09 -2.47 0.40
N LEU A 278 23.06 -3.05 1.02
CA LEU A 278 22.05 -3.83 0.31
C LEU A 278 21.01 -2.90 -0.33
N LYS A 279 20.85 -2.96 -1.65
CA LYS A 279 19.78 -2.26 -2.37
C LYS A 279 18.45 -2.96 -2.09
N ARG A 280 17.67 -2.41 -1.17
CA ARG A 280 16.44 -3.05 -0.66
C ARG A 280 15.19 -2.58 -1.38
N ASN A 281 15.33 -1.55 -2.21
CA ASN A 281 14.22 -0.93 -2.88
C ASN A 281 14.38 -1.02 -4.39
N LEU A 282 13.30 -1.38 -5.07
CA LEU A 282 13.14 -1.20 -6.50
C LEU A 282 12.17 -0.05 -6.75
N LYS A 283 12.69 1.06 -7.27
CA LYS A 283 11.91 2.20 -7.73
C LYS A 283 11.61 2.05 -9.21
N LEU A 284 10.33 2.05 -9.55
CA LEU A 284 9.85 2.07 -10.93
C LEU A 284 9.17 3.42 -11.20
N THR A 285 9.85 4.32 -11.91
CA THR A 285 9.22 5.56 -12.36
C THR A 285 8.36 5.27 -13.58
N LEU A 286 7.10 5.71 -13.57
CA LEU A 286 6.13 5.42 -14.61
C LEU A 286 5.86 6.65 -15.49
N TYR A 287 5.47 6.42 -16.74
CA TYR A 287 4.76 7.39 -17.56
C TYR A 287 3.26 7.41 -17.25
N LYS A 288 2.52 8.39 -17.78
CA LYS A 288 1.06 8.52 -17.61
C LYS A 288 0.28 7.29 -18.12
N ASP A 289 0.79 6.57 -19.11
CA ASP A 289 0.19 5.33 -19.62
C ASP A 289 0.52 4.08 -18.77
N ARG A 290 1.24 4.29 -17.66
CA ARG A 290 1.72 3.29 -16.69
C ARG A 290 2.85 2.39 -17.21
N SER A 291 3.44 2.70 -18.36
CA SER A 291 4.69 2.05 -18.79
C SER A 291 5.87 2.51 -17.94
N VAL A 292 6.87 1.65 -17.77
CA VAL A 292 8.08 1.98 -16.99
C VAL A 292 8.96 2.94 -17.78
N LYS A 293 9.19 4.13 -17.20
CA LYS A 293 10.11 5.17 -17.67
C LYS A 293 11.54 4.91 -17.21
N GLN A 294 11.70 4.52 -15.94
CA GLN A 294 13.01 4.34 -15.32
C GLN A 294 12.95 3.29 -14.21
N VAL A 295 14.04 2.55 -14.06
CA VAL A 295 14.24 1.52 -13.02
C VAL A 295 15.47 1.89 -12.20
N GLU A 296 15.32 1.96 -10.88
CA GLU A 296 16.41 2.25 -9.96
C GLU A 296 16.38 1.28 -8.78
N GLU A 297 17.49 0.62 -8.51
CA GLU A 297 17.67 -0.12 -7.25
C GLU A 297 18.45 0.74 -6.25
N ILE A 298 17.79 1.13 -5.15
CA ILE A 298 18.31 2.04 -4.11
C ILE A 298 18.43 1.36 -2.74
#